data_AF-I7ZIN4-F1
#
_entry.id   AF-I7ZIN4-F1
#
_cell.length_a   1.000
_cell.length_b   1.000
_cell.length_c   1.000
_cell.angle_alpha   90.00
_cell.angle_beta   90.00
_cell.angle_gamma   90.00
#
_symmetry.space_group_name_H-M   'P 1'
#
loop_
_entity.id
_entity.type
_entity.pdbx_description
1 polymer ?
#
loop_
_entity_poly.entity_id
_entity_poly.type
_entity_poly.pdbx_seq_one_letter_code
_entity_poly.pdbx_strand_id
1 'polypeptide(L)'
;MSVFGAKNGQRCDITWVRVLVITLGLAGFVMPATARALSEQEAAKVVQLLEALQDELGNFAYDDELAGDWFEQDAESQGLIPAAGFTEESWKKALGDTFRGFLANVPEAEILQSFADSRHRLAETRSLTATQKQAALQLADEKQKQVLQLRAEGQAFAKVARPVTSRMRALSGGLASRE
;
A
#
# COMPACT_ATOMS: atom_id res chain seq x y z
N MET A 1 -43.13 -55.32 -1.09
CA MET A 1 -42.66 -56.46 -0.29
C MET A 1 -41.67 -57.26 -1.12
N SER A 2 -40.66 -57.80 -0.44
CA SER A 2 -39.63 -58.75 -0.88
C SER A 2 -38.35 -58.20 -1.53
N VAL A 3 -37.35 -58.26 -0.67
CA VAL A 3 -35.90 -58.08 -0.78
C VAL A 3 -35.28 -59.41 -1.23
N PHE A 4 -34.32 -59.37 -2.15
CA PHE A 4 -33.21 -60.33 -2.30
C PHE A 4 -32.09 -59.53 -3.01
N GLY A 5 -30.85 -59.44 -2.56
CA GLY A 5 -30.02 -60.44 -1.89
C GLY A 5 -28.81 -60.70 -2.80
N ALA A 6 -27.67 -60.15 -2.43
CA ALA A 6 -26.42 -60.00 -3.19
C ALA A 6 -25.76 -61.30 -3.69
N LYS A 7 -24.89 -61.19 -4.72
CA LYS A 7 -23.40 -61.35 -4.68
C LYS A 7 -22.82 -61.89 -6.00
N ASN A 8 -21.77 -61.24 -6.53
CA ASN A 8 -20.43 -61.79 -6.84
C ASN A 8 -19.72 -61.10 -8.03
N GLY A 9 -18.42 -60.82 -7.86
CA GLY A 9 -17.44 -60.93 -8.95
C GLY A 9 -16.61 -59.70 -9.35
N GLN A 10 -15.52 -59.41 -8.62
CA GLN A 10 -14.28 -58.74 -9.10
C GLN A 10 -13.69 -59.48 -10.33
N ARG A 11 -12.79 -59.00 -11.22
CA ARG A 11 -11.86 -57.85 -11.32
C ARG A 11 -11.25 -57.83 -12.75
N CYS A 12 -10.80 -56.65 -13.19
CA CYS A 12 -9.67 -56.33 -14.10
C CYS A 12 -9.49 -57.06 -15.45
N ASP A 13 -9.40 -56.31 -16.56
CA ASP A 13 -8.11 -56.12 -17.26
C ASP A 13 -8.13 -55.00 -18.33
N ILE A 14 -6.93 -54.55 -18.66
CA ILE A 14 -6.54 -53.25 -19.21
C ILE A 14 -6.48 -53.27 -20.76
N THR A 15 -6.60 -52.08 -21.36
CA THR A 15 -5.92 -51.62 -22.61
C THR A 15 -6.65 -51.77 -23.97
N TRP A 16 -7.08 -50.64 -24.56
CA TRP A 16 -6.48 -50.00 -25.76
C TRP A 16 -7.45 -49.01 -26.44
N VAL A 17 -7.26 -47.73 -26.08
CA VAL A 17 -7.15 -46.52 -26.92
C VAL A 17 -8.04 -46.38 -28.18
N ARG A 18 -8.86 -45.30 -28.17
CA ARG A 18 -9.02 -44.34 -29.28
C ARG A 18 -9.62 -43.03 -28.75
N VAL A 19 -8.74 -42.07 -28.40
CA VAL A 19 -8.52 -40.81 -29.12
C VAL A 19 -9.74 -39.86 -29.07
N LEU A 20 -9.61 -38.78 -28.29
CA LEU A 20 -10.18 -37.49 -28.65
C LEU A 20 -9.16 -36.38 -28.35
N VAL A 21 -8.98 -35.53 -29.36
CA VAL A 21 -7.88 -34.59 -29.56
C VAL A 21 -8.23 -33.20 -29.00
N ILE A 22 -7.31 -32.68 -28.19
CA ILE A 22 -6.79 -31.30 -28.11
C ILE A 22 -7.80 -30.13 -28.19
N THR A 23 -7.90 -29.40 -27.07
CA THR A 23 -7.86 -27.92 -27.09
C THR A 23 -6.69 -27.44 -26.24
N LEU A 24 -5.66 -27.00 -26.95
CA LEU A 24 -4.57 -26.14 -26.48
C LEU A 24 -5.14 -24.73 -26.30
N GLY A 25 -4.80 -24.04 -25.20
CA GLY A 25 -4.99 -22.59 -25.14
C GLY A 25 -5.11 -22.03 -23.73
N LEU A 26 -4.03 -21.39 -23.27
CA LEU A 26 -3.95 -20.55 -22.07
C LEU A 26 -3.93 -21.30 -20.74
N ALA A 27 -2.87 -22.09 -20.53
CA ALA A 27 -2.17 -21.98 -19.26
C ALA A 27 -1.63 -20.54 -19.20
N GLY A 28 -2.43 -19.62 -18.67
CA GLY A 28 -1.97 -18.30 -18.30
C GLY A 28 -0.78 -18.51 -17.39
N PHE A 29 0.42 -18.21 -17.92
CA PHE A 29 1.61 -18.11 -17.14
C PHE A 29 1.38 -16.90 -16.24
N VAL A 30 0.70 -17.09 -15.12
CA VAL A 30 0.67 -16.13 -14.03
C VAL A 30 2.11 -16.16 -13.53
N MET A 31 2.97 -15.31 -14.12
CA MET A 31 4.26 -15.05 -13.51
C MET A 31 3.92 -14.65 -12.08
N PRO A 32 4.43 -15.35 -11.06
CA PRO A 32 4.39 -14.77 -9.73
C PRO A 32 5.02 -13.41 -9.90
N ALA A 33 4.31 -12.35 -9.52
CA ALA A 33 4.89 -11.03 -9.43
C ALA A 33 6.03 -11.16 -8.42
N THR A 34 7.23 -11.47 -8.91
CA THR A 34 8.42 -11.44 -8.09
C THR A 34 8.44 -10.04 -7.56
N ALA A 35 8.38 -9.90 -6.24
CA ALA A 35 8.29 -8.61 -5.58
C ALA A 35 9.50 -7.78 -6.03
N ARG A 36 9.31 -6.98 -7.10
CA ARG A 36 10.36 -6.14 -7.62
C ARG A 36 10.66 -5.13 -6.52
N ALA A 37 11.94 -5.05 -6.17
CA ALA A 37 12.41 -3.98 -5.31
C ALA A 37 12.06 -2.65 -5.99
N LEU A 38 11.58 -1.69 -5.21
CA LEU A 38 11.27 -0.35 -5.69
C LEU A 38 12.46 0.21 -6.48
N SER A 39 12.23 0.63 -7.71
CA SER A 39 13.22 1.35 -8.52
C SER A 39 13.09 2.86 -8.38
N GLU A 40 14.15 3.60 -8.72
CA GLU A 40 14.13 5.08 -8.71
C GLU A 40 13.08 5.64 -9.68
N GLN A 41 12.86 4.97 -10.81
CA GLN A 41 11.85 5.35 -11.80
C GLN A 41 10.44 5.13 -11.26
N GLU A 42 10.19 4.00 -10.59
CA GLU A 42 8.90 3.74 -9.93
C GLU A 42 8.62 4.76 -8.84
N ALA A 43 9.60 5.07 -7.99
CA ALA A 43 9.46 6.10 -6.97
C ALA A 43 9.14 7.48 -7.59
N ALA A 44 9.86 7.88 -8.64
CA ALA A 44 9.60 9.13 -9.34
C ALA A 44 8.20 9.20 -9.96
N LYS A 45 7.74 8.07 -10.52
CA LYS A 45 6.41 7.93 -11.12
C LYS A 45 5.30 8.00 -10.08
N VAL A 46 5.49 7.33 -8.94
CA VAL A 46 4.57 7.42 -7.80
C VAL A 46 4.40 8.86 -7.36
N VAL A 47 5.50 9.60 -7.13
CA VAL A 47 5.42 11.00 -6.70
C VAL A 47 4.76 11.90 -7.75
N GLN A 48 5.01 11.65 -9.03
CA GLN A 48 4.32 12.37 -10.11
C GLN A 48 2.81 12.12 -10.10
N LEU A 49 2.38 10.88 -9.86
CA LEU A 49 0.96 10.54 -9.74
C LEU A 49 0.35 11.20 -8.50
N LEU A 50 1.04 11.18 -7.35
CA LEU A 50 0.55 11.86 -6.15
C LEU A 50 0.36 13.37 -6.37
N GLU A 51 1.26 14.03 -7.09
CA GLU A 51 1.12 15.44 -7.46
C GLU A 51 -0.10 15.68 -8.37
N ALA A 52 -0.31 14.83 -9.38
CA ALA A 52 -1.42 14.98 -10.32
C ALA A 52 -2.78 14.69 -9.68
N LEU A 53 -2.84 13.76 -8.72
CA LEU A 53 -4.08 13.32 -8.10
C LEU A 53 -4.56 14.23 -6.97
N GLN A 54 -3.67 15.04 -6.37
CA GLN A 54 -4.03 15.87 -5.20
C GLN A 54 -5.09 16.93 -5.46
N ASP A 55 -5.17 17.44 -6.69
CA ASP A 55 -6.20 18.41 -7.07
C ASP A 55 -7.61 17.80 -7.05
N GLU A 56 -7.71 16.49 -7.25
CA GLU A 56 -8.97 15.76 -7.36
C GLU A 56 -9.30 14.95 -6.10
N LEU A 57 -8.32 14.21 -5.58
CA LEU A 57 -8.48 13.27 -4.45
C LEU A 57 -8.13 13.89 -3.10
N GLY A 58 -7.68 15.15 -3.09
CA GLY A 58 -7.31 15.90 -1.90
C GLY A 58 -5.88 15.66 -1.42
N ASN A 59 -5.53 16.30 -0.30
CA ASN A 59 -4.17 16.29 0.23
C ASN A 59 -3.71 14.87 0.60
N PHE A 60 -2.48 14.54 0.24
CA PHE A 60 -1.89 13.24 0.54
C PHE A 60 -1.60 13.08 2.04
N ALA A 61 -2.23 12.10 2.67
CA ALA A 61 -1.98 11.69 4.05
C ALA A 61 -1.90 10.17 4.12
N TYR A 62 -0.69 9.62 4.05
CA TYR A 62 -0.50 8.16 3.95
C TYR A 62 -1.15 7.39 5.11
N ASP A 63 -1.98 6.43 4.75
CA ASP A 63 -2.32 5.25 5.53
C ASP A 63 -2.38 4.02 4.60
N ASP A 64 -2.50 2.82 5.18
CA ASP A 64 -2.42 1.58 4.41
C ASP A 64 -3.67 1.31 3.53
N GLU A 65 -4.79 2.00 3.79
CA GLU A 65 -6.05 1.86 3.03
C GLU A 65 -6.11 2.86 1.87
N LEU A 66 -5.59 4.09 2.07
CA LEU A 66 -5.55 5.20 1.11
C LEU A 66 -5.08 4.78 -0.27
N ALA A 67 -4.05 3.93 -0.32
CA ALA A 67 -3.47 3.49 -1.58
C ALA A 67 -4.48 2.70 -2.44
N GLY A 68 -5.33 1.89 -1.81
CA GLY A 68 -6.42 1.19 -2.51
C GLY A 68 -7.53 2.14 -2.93
N ASP A 69 -7.98 2.97 -2.01
CA ASP A 69 -9.05 3.94 -2.25
C ASP A 69 -8.70 4.87 -3.41
N TRP A 70 -7.46 5.37 -3.46
CA TRP A 70 -7.00 6.22 -4.56
C TRP A 70 -6.89 5.48 -5.89
N PHE A 71 -6.55 4.18 -5.88
CA PHE A 71 -6.55 3.38 -7.10
C PHE A 71 -7.97 3.22 -7.65
N GLU A 72 -8.93 2.89 -6.79
CA GLU A 72 -10.33 2.74 -7.18
C GLU A 72 -10.93 4.07 -7.68
N GLN A 73 -10.73 5.15 -6.92
CA GLN A 73 -11.25 6.48 -7.28
C GLN A 73 -10.61 7.03 -8.58
N ASP A 74 -9.30 6.86 -8.75
CA ASP A 74 -8.64 7.25 -10.00
C ASP A 74 -9.17 6.41 -11.19
N ALA A 75 -9.36 5.10 -11.01
CA ALA A 75 -9.89 4.23 -12.06
C ALA A 75 -11.31 4.60 -12.51
N GLU A 76 -12.13 5.16 -11.61
CA GLU A 76 -13.47 5.69 -11.91
C GLU A 76 -13.45 7.08 -12.55
N SER A 77 -12.30 7.78 -12.48
CA SER A 77 -12.12 9.14 -13.00
C SER A 77 -11.17 9.16 -14.20
N GLN A 78 -9.91 9.57 -14.01
CA GLN A 78 -8.94 9.82 -15.08
C GLN A 78 -8.12 8.56 -15.44
N GLY A 79 -8.07 7.57 -14.55
CA GLY A 79 -7.33 6.33 -14.71
C GLY A 79 -5.83 6.53 -14.88
N LEU A 80 -5.24 7.54 -14.24
CA LEU A 80 -3.82 7.88 -14.35
C LEU A 80 -2.91 6.77 -13.78
N ILE A 81 -3.31 6.15 -12.66
CA ILE A 81 -2.55 5.08 -12.01
C ILE A 81 -2.53 3.82 -12.89
N PRO A 82 -3.66 3.28 -13.40
CA PRO A 82 -3.66 2.20 -14.37
C PRO A 82 -2.94 2.56 -15.68
N ALA A 83 -3.13 3.78 -16.21
CA ALA A 83 -2.46 4.23 -17.43
C ALA A 83 -0.93 4.32 -17.27
N ALA A 84 -0.45 4.58 -16.06
CA ALA A 84 0.96 4.50 -15.70
C ALA A 84 1.48 3.05 -15.61
N GLY A 85 0.64 2.05 -15.81
CA GLY A 85 0.99 0.62 -15.82
C GLY A 85 0.99 -0.03 -14.45
N PHE A 86 0.43 0.63 -13.43
CA PHE A 86 0.25 0.01 -12.12
C PHE A 86 -1.05 -0.81 -12.08
N THR A 87 -0.95 -1.98 -11.48
CA THR A 87 -2.10 -2.68 -10.88
C THR A 87 -2.32 -2.14 -9.46
N GLU A 88 -3.49 -2.39 -8.86
CA GLU A 88 -3.77 -2.01 -7.48
C GLU A 88 -2.69 -2.52 -6.51
N GLU A 89 -2.33 -3.81 -6.60
CA GLU A 89 -1.28 -4.42 -5.76
C GLU A 89 0.08 -3.74 -5.94
N SER A 90 0.50 -3.50 -7.19
CA SER A 90 1.79 -2.87 -7.46
C SER A 90 1.81 -1.39 -7.10
N TRP A 91 0.67 -0.70 -7.20
CA TRP A 91 0.50 0.67 -6.74
C TRP A 91 0.63 0.76 -5.21
N LYS A 92 -0.15 -0.04 -4.47
CA LYS A 92 -0.08 -0.12 -2.99
C LYS A 92 1.35 -0.35 -2.52
N LYS A 93 2.01 -1.32 -3.13
CA LYS A 93 3.40 -1.65 -2.83
C LYS A 93 4.35 -0.48 -3.15
N ALA A 94 4.29 0.06 -4.36
CA ALA A 94 5.20 1.12 -4.79
C ALA A 94 5.03 2.40 -3.97
N LEU A 95 3.78 2.76 -3.66
CA LEU A 95 3.47 3.90 -2.80
C LEU A 95 3.96 3.69 -1.37
N GLY A 96 3.67 2.54 -0.75
CA GLY A 96 4.14 2.21 0.59
C GLY A 96 5.67 2.15 0.71
N ASP A 97 6.35 1.54 -0.26
CA ASP A 97 7.82 1.50 -0.31
C ASP A 97 8.41 2.91 -0.48
N THR A 98 7.81 3.73 -1.34
CA THR A 98 8.24 5.13 -1.57
C THR A 98 8.05 5.98 -0.32
N PHE A 99 6.89 5.87 0.35
CA PHE A 99 6.60 6.61 1.57
C PHE A 99 7.52 6.20 2.73
N ARG A 100 7.72 4.90 2.95
CA ARG A 100 8.68 4.40 3.95
C ARG A 100 10.11 4.87 3.64
N GLY A 101 10.53 4.79 2.38
CA GLY A 101 11.83 5.31 1.95
C GLY A 101 11.97 6.82 2.16
N PHE A 102 10.92 7.60 1.94
CA PHE A 102 10.86 9.02 2.30
C PHE A 102 11.05 9.22 3.81
N LEU A 103 10.26 8.52 4.64
CA LEU A 103 10.38 8.61 6.10
C LEU A 103 11.78 8.23 6.58
N ALA A 104 12.45 7.27 5.93
CA ALA A 104 13.84 6.89 6.21
C ALA A 104 14.87 7.99 5.91
N ASN A 105 14.55 8.94 5.04
CA ASN A 105 15.39 10.12 4.77
C ASN A 105 15.06 11.33 5.68
N VAL A 106 13.94 11.32 6.41
CA VAL A 106 13.58 12.39 7.36
C VAL A 106 14.31 12.18 8.71
N PRO A 107 15.07 13.14 9.25
CA PRO A 107 15.69 12.99 10.56
C PRO A 107 14.67 12.59 11.64
N GLU A 108 15.01 11.61 12.48
CA GLU A 108 14.10 11.14 13.53
C GLU A 108 13.68 12.27 14.49
N ALA A 109 14.62 13.17 14.81
CA ALA A 109 14.34 14.34 15.61
C ALA A 109 13.27 15.25 14.99
N GLU A 110 13.22 15.39 13.66
CA GLU A 110 12.19 16.17 12.96
C GLU A 110 10.80 15.54 13.15
N ILE A 111 10.71 14.21 13.04
CA ILE A 111 9.47 13.46 13.29
C ILE A 111 9.00 13.65 14.74
N LEU A 112 9.90 13.44 15.71
CA LEU A 112 9.59 13.58 17.13
C LEU A 112 9.13 15.00 17.49
N GLN A 113 9.80 16.01 16.92
CA GLN A 113 9.41 17.42 17.12
C GLN A 113 8.04 17.72 16.50
N SER A 114 7.73 17.20 15.30
CA SER A 114 6.42 17.37 14.66
C SER A 114 5.27 16.82 15.52
N PHE A 115 5.46 15.65 16.13
CA PHE A 115 4.51 15.08 17.08
C PHE A 115 4.45 15.86 18.40
N ALA A 116 5.57 16.35 18.92
CA ALA A 116 5.60 17.19 20.13
C ALA A 116 4.83 18.51 19.91
N ASP A 117 5.07 19.19 18.80
CA ASP A 117 4.34 20.41 18.39
C ASP A 117 2.84 20.14 18.26
N SER A 118 2.46 18.99 17.69
CA SER A 118 1.05 18.59 17.57
C SER A 118 0.39 18.35 18.93
N ARG A 119 1.07 17.67 19.86
CA ARG A 119 0.57 17.47 21.24
C ARG A 119 0.44 18.80 21.98
N HIS A 120 1.38 19.73 21.79
CA HIS A 120 1.32 21.07 22.39
C HIS A 120 0.06 21.82 21.91
N ARG A 121 -0.16 21.89 20.59
CA ARG A 121 -1.37 22.52 20.02
C ARG A 121 -2.67 21.87 20.53
N LEU A 122 -2.69 20.55 20.64
CA LEU A 122 -3.83 19.81 21.18
C LEU A 122 -4.10 20.16 22.65
N ALA A 123 -3.04 20.29 23.47
CA ALA A 123 -3.17 20.68 24.87
C ALA A 123 -3.77 22.08 25.02
N GLU A 124 -3.37 23.03 24.16
CA GLU A 124 -3.85 24.41 24.16
C GLU A 124 -5.26 24.59 23.57
N THR A 125 -5.76 23.61 22.82
CA THR A 125 -7.07 23.67 22.16
C THR A 125 -8.20 23.76 23.19
N ARG A 126 -8.98 24.84 23.19
CA ARG A 126 -10.07 25.06 24.17
C ARG A 126 -11.38 24.37 23.83
N SER A 127 -11.57 23.96 22.57
CA SER A 127 -12.82 23.35 22.07
C SER A 127 -13.00 21.88 22.45
N LEU A 128 -11.98 21.23 23.03
CA LEU A 128 -12.02 19.82 23.40
C LEU A 128 -12.15 19.64 24.91
N THR A 129 -12.99 18.69 25.30
CA THR A 129 -13.09 18.23 26.70
C THR A 129 -11.80 17.51 27.13
N ALA A 130 -11.58 17.37 28.44
CA ALA A 130 -10.42 16.65 28.97
C ALA A 130 -10.33 15.20 28.45
N THR A 131 -11.47 14.51 28.35
CA THR A 131 -11.53 13.14 27.83
C THR A 131 -11.18 13.07 26.34
N GLN A 132 -11.67 14.01 25.53
CA GLN A 132 -11.32 14.07 24.10
C GLN A 132 -9.83 14.37 23.89
N LYS A 133 -9.26 15.28 24.69
CA LYS A 133 -7.82 15.54 24.66
C LYS A 133 -7.01 14.31 25.00
N GLN A 134 -7.40 13.60 26.06
CA GLN A 134 -6.71 12.37 26.47
C GLN A 134 -6.74 11.31 25.38
N ALA A 135 -7.89 11.10 24.73
CA ALA A 135 -8.02 10.15 23.62
C ALA A 135 -7.16 10.57 22.42
N ALA A 136 -7.16 11.85 22.06
CA ALA A 136 -6.33 12.35 20.96
C ALA A 136 -4.83 12.27 21.25
N LEU A 137 -4.40 12.44 22.51
CA LEU A 137 -3.01 12.23 22.92
C LEU A 137 -2.58 10.76 22.81
N GLN A 138 -3.45 9.82 23.20
CA GLN A 138 -3.18 8.39 23.04
C GLN A 138 -3.03 8.01 21.56
N LEU A 139 -3.94 8.50 20.71
CA LEU A 139 -3.84 8.30 19.27
C LEU A 139 -2.55 8.88 18.70
N ALA A 140 -2.12 10.07 19.16
CA ALA A 140 -0.85 10.66 18.73
C ALA A 140 0.36 9.80 19.11
N ASP A 141 0.35 9.17 20.30
CA ASP A 141 1.40 8.26 20.74
C ASP A 141 1.47 6.99 19.90
N GLU A 142 0.32 6.41 19.55
CA GLU A 142 0.22 5.25 18.66
C GLU A 142 0.73 5.60 17.26
N LYS A 143 0.29 6.73 16.71
CA LYS A 143 0.74 7.21 15.39
C LYS A 143 2.22 7.53 15.36
N GLN A 144 2.79 8.10 16.42
CA GLN A 144 4.23 8.31 16.51
C GLN A 144 4.99 6.97 16.43
N LYS A 145 4.55 5.95 17.17
CA LYS A 145 5.16 4.62 17.11
C LYS A 145 5.05 4.01 15.71
N GLN A 146 3.87 4.11 15.09
CA GLN A 146 3.64 3.62 13.73
C GLN A 146 4.58 4.31 12.72
N VAL A 147 4.69 5.63 12.76
CA VAL A 147 5.57 6.39 11.84
C VAL A 147 7.04 6.03 12.04
N LEU A 148 7.50 5.87 13.29
CA LEU A 148 8.87 5.45 13.58
C LEU A 148 9.15 4.01 13.11
N GLN A 149 8.17 3.11 13.21
CA GLN A 149 8.27 1.77 12.65
C GLN A 149 8.38 1.82 11.11
N LEU A 150 7.50 2.56 10.44
CA LEU A 150 7.53 2.73 8.99
C LEU A 150 8.87 3.33 8.51
N ARG A 151 9.42 4.29 9.26
CA ARG A 151 10.76 4.84 9.04
C ARG A 151 11.86 3.77 9.15
N ALA A 152 11.78 2.90 10.15
CA ALA A 152 12.76 1.83 10.34
C ALA A 152 12.70 0.79 9.20
N GLU A 153 11.49 0.38 8.81
CA GLU A 153 11.27 -0.50 7.64
C GLU A 153 11.77 0.14 6.34
N GLY A 154 11.60 1.47 6.23
CA GLY A 154 12.00 2.27 5.08
C GLY A 154 13.49 2.35 4.78
N GLN A 155 14.36 1.92 5.70
CA GLN A 155 15.81 1.92 5.48
C GLN A 155 16.20 1.13 4.23
N ALA A 156 15.45 0.07 3.89
CA ALA A 156 15.65 -0.71 2.67
C ALA A 156 15.42 0.10 1.38
N PHE A 157 14.62 1.16 1.45
CA PHE A 157 14.21 1.99 0.31
C PHE A 157 14.83 3.39 0.32
N ALA A 158 15.57 3.75 1.38
CA ALA A 158 16.08 5.09 1.61
C ALA A 158 16.90 5.63 0.42
N LYS A 159 17.79 4.80 -0.16
CA LYS A 159 18.61 5.20 -1.31
C LYS A 159 17.76 5.55 -2.53
N VAL A 160 16.74 4.73 -2.81
CA VAL A 160 15.86 4.87 -3.97
C VAL A 160 14.92 6.06 -3.83
N ALA A 161 14.43 6.33 -2.62
CA ALA A 161 13.52 7.44 -2.34
C ALA A 161 14.22 8.80 -2.16
N ARG A 162 15.56 8.81 -2.01
CA ARG A 162 16.33 10.03 -1.78
C ARG A 162 16.10 11.12 -2.84
N PRO A 163 16.06 10.82 -4.16
CA PRO A 163 15.85 11.85 -5.19
C PRO A 163 14.46 12.51 -5.13
N VAL A 164 13.45 11.81 -4.59
CA VAL A 164 12.06 12.29 -4.52
C VAL A 164 11.68 12.89 -3.17
N THR A 165 12.60 12.91 -2.21
CA THR A 165 12.34 13.30 -0.81
C THR A 165 11.82 14.74 -0.68
N SER A 166 12.34 15.70 -1.47
CA SER A 166 11.89 17.09 -1.43
C SER A 166 10.43 17.23 -1.89
N ARG A 167 10.07 16.55 -2.98
CA ARG A 167 8.70 16.51 -3.51
C ARG A 167 7.75 15.85 -2.51
N MET A 168 8.11 14.69 -1.96
CA MET A 168 7.33 14.02 -0.91
C MET A 168 7.11 14.88 0.33
N ARG A 169 8.09 15.69 0.72
CA ARG A 169 7.93 16.65 1.84
C ARG A 169 6.88 17.72 1.53
N ALA A 170 6.83 18.23 0.30
CA ALA A 170 5.79 19.18 -0.11
C ALA A 170 4.39 18.54 -0.10
N LEU A 171 4.28 17.30 -0.58
CA LEU A 171 3.00 16.56 -0.65
C LEU A 171 2.43 16.20 0.73
N SER A 172 3.29 15.92 1.71
CA SER A 172 2.88 15.52 3.07
C SER A 172 2.47 16.70 3.97
N GLY A 173 2.27 17.90 3.40
CA GLY A 173 1.94 19.12 4.16
C GLY A 173 3.08 19.63 5.04
N GLY A 174 4.31 19.13 4.81
CA GLY A 174 5.49 19.42 5.60
C GLY A 174 5.38 18.87 7.02
N LEU A 175 6.03 17.72 7.28
CA LEU A 175 6.42 17.31 8.64
C LEU A 175 7.18 18.42 9.41
N ALA A 176 7.63 19.46 8.72
CA ALA A 176 7.90 20.78 9.26
C ALA A 176 7.54 21.85 8.22
N SER A 177 6.32 22.40 8.25
CA SER A 177 6.09 23.73 7.68
C SER A 177 6.75 24.76 8.58
N ARG A 178 8.05 25.01 8.38
CA ARG A 178 8.74 26.26 8.75
C ARG A 178 9.81 26.55 7.70
N GLU A 179 9.48 27.45 6.77
CA GLU A 179 10.47 28.40 6.22
C GLU A 179 10.81 29.45 7.28
#